data_AF-A0A7U8GTD8-F1
#
_entry.id   AF-A0A7U8GTD8-F1
#
_cell.length_a   1.000
_cell.length_b   1.000
_cell.length_c   1.000
_cell.angle_alpha   90.00
_cell.angle_beta   90.00
_cell.angle_gamma   90.00
#
_symmetry.space_group_name_H-M   'P 1'
#
loop_
_entity.id
_entity.type
_entity.pdbx_description
1 polymer ?
#
loop_
_entity_poly.entity_id
_entity_poly.type
_entity_poly.pdbx_seq_one_letter_code
_entity_poly.pdbx_strand_id
1 'polypeptide(L)'
;MSGYIIYHYNILDQDRIEELGPLSKPIIAKYGGEIVVGSGVRALEGEPYSNMVIYQFNSMDAARAFYESKEVQQLSKLRHSITEGVVVFVPGFSLTQSQSDE
;
A
#
# COMPACT_ATOMS: atom_id res chain seq x y z
N MET A 1 8.37 -9.16 12.42
CA MET A 1 8.54 -9.03 10.96
C MET A 1 7.87 -7.75 10.51
N SER A 2 8.51 -6.98 9.63
CA SER A 2 7.90 -5.82 8.99
C SER A 2 6.67 -6.24 8.17
N GLY A 3 5.74 -5.31 7.97
CA GLY A 3 4.56 -5.51 7.14
C GLY A 3 4.57 -4.51 6.00
N TYR A 4 4.13 -4.93 4.81
CA TYR A 4 4.02 -4.06 3.65
C TYR A 4 2.58 -4.01 3.17
N ILE A 5 2.13 -2.83 2.76
CA ILE A 5 0.91 -2.66 1.98
C ILE A 5 1.31 -2.11 0.63
N ILE A 6 0.95 -2.85 -0.43
CA ILE A 6 1.29 -2.54 -1.80
C ILE A 6 0.01 -2.18 -2.53
N TYR A 7 -0.03 -0.96 -3.07
CA TYR A 7 -1.05 -0.49 -3.98
C TYR A 7 -0.48 -0.58 -5.39
N HIS A 8 -1.13 -1.33 -6.28
CA HIS A 8 -0.76 -1.45 -7.69
C HIS A 8 -2.00 -1.15 -8.54
N TYR A 9 -1.98 -0.03 -9.27
CA TYR A 9 -3.20 0.57 -9.80
C TYR A 9 -2.97 1.39 -11.08
N ASN A 10 -4.05 1.58 -11.84
CA ASN A 10 -4.16 2.59 -12.89
C ASN A 10 -4.84 3.84 -12.36
N ILE A 11 -4.46 4.99 -12.90
CA ILE A 11 -5.09 6.27 -12.62
C ILE A 11 -6.26 6.45 -13.59
N LEU A 12 -7.46 6.66 -13.06
CA LEU A 12 -8.68 6.96 -13.82
C LEU A 12 -8.94 8.46 -13.93
N ASP A 13 -8.49 9.23 -12.93
CA ASP A 13 -8.66 10.68 -12.83
C ASP A 13 -7.33 11.34 -12.49
N GLN A 14 -6.73 11.98 -13.49
CA GLN A 14 -5.40 12.58 -13.38
C GLN A 14 -5.40 13.89 -12.57
N ASP A 15 -6.54 14.58 -12.49
CA ASP A 15 -6.62 15.86 -11.76
C ASP A 15 -6.74 15.59 -10.25
N ARG A 16 -7.41 14.50 -9.88
CA ARG A 16 -7.70 14.17 -8.47
C ARG A 16 -6.67 13.25 -7.83
N ILE A 17 -5.79 12.62 -8.61
CA ILE A 17 -4.77 11.71 -8.07
C ILE A 17 -3.82 12.43 -7.10
N GLU A 18 -3.53 13.71 -7.35
CA GLU A 18 -2.64 14.53 -6.52
C GLU A 18 -3.22 14.78 -5.12
N GLU A 19 -4.54 14.64 -4.92
CA GLU A 19 -5.19 14.76 -3.61
C GLU A 19 -4.83 13.61 -2.66
N LEU A 20 -4.54 12.41 -3.19
CA LEU A 20 -4.32 11.23 -2.35
C LEU A 20 -3.05 11.32 -1.50
N GLY A 21 -1.97 11.89 -2.06
CA GLY A 21 -0.67 11.97 -1.39
C GLY A 21 -0.71 12.77 -0.09
N PRO A 22 -1.19 14.04 -0.11
CA PRO A 22 -1.35 14.85 1.09
C PRO A 22 -2.29 14.26 2.14
N LEU A 23 -3.34 13.55 1.72
CA LEU A 23 -4.29 12.90 2.63
C LEU A 23 -3.73 11.60 3.26
N SER A 24 -2.97 10.82 2.50
CA SER A 24 -2.43 9.53 2.96
C SER A 24 -1.25 9.70 3.91
N LYS A 25 -0.31 10.61 3.61
CA LYS A 25 0.92 10.84 4.38
C LYS A 25 0.71 10.97 5.91
N PRO A 26 -0.19 11.82 6.43
CA PRO A 26 -0.38 11.96 7.87
C PRO A 26 -0.96 10.70 8.51
N ILE A 27 -1.82 9.96 7.79
CA ILE A 27 -2.38 8.71 8.27
C ILE A 27 -1.28 7.64 8.33
N ILE A 28 -0.46 7.52 7.29
CA ILE A 28 0.66 6.57 7.24
C ILE A 28 1.62 6.83 8.42
N ALA A 29 2.00 8.09 8.63
CA ALA A 29 2.88 8.50 9.73
C ALA A 29 2.30 8.18 11.12
N LYS A 30 0.99 8.35 11.32
CA LYS A 30 0.29 8.02 12.58
C LYS A 30 0.46 6.55 13.00
N TYR A 31 0.58 5.65 12.03
CA TYR A 31 0.78 4.21 12.27
C TYR A 31 2.25 3.78 12.16
N GLY A 32 3.18 4.74 12.10
CA GLY A 32 4.62 4.46 11.96
C GLY A 32 4.98 3.81 10.63
N GLY A 33 4.20 4.08 9.59
CA GLY A 33 4.49 3.64 8.23
C GLY A 33 5.40 4.62 7.50
N GLU A 34 6.12 4.11 6.51
CA GLU A 34 6.98 4.87 5.62
C GLU A 34 6.67 4.52 4.16
N ILE A 35 6.74 5.52 3.27
CA ILE A 35 6.56 5.31 1.83
C ILE A 35 7.92 4.94 1.24
N VAL A 36 8.06 3.71 0.75
CA VAL A 36 9.34 3.21 0.20
C VAL A 36 9.35 3.13 -1.33
N VAL A 37 8.17 3.08 -1.95
CA VAL A 37 7.98 3.17 -3.40
C VAL A 37 6.76 4.05 -3.68
N GLY A 38 6.84 4.87 -4.71
CA GLY A 38 5.74 5.72 -5.16
C GLY A 38 6.03 6.26 -6.56
N SER A 39 5.91 5.42 -7.57
CA SER A 39 6.30 5.76 -8.95
C SER A 39 5.47 5.02 -9.99
N GLY A 40 5.61 5.44 -11.25
CA GLY A 40 5.18 4.64 -12.39
C GLY A 40 5.94 3.31 -12.45
N VAL A 41 5.29 2.29 -12.99
CA VAL A 41 5.83 0.94 -13.16
C VAL A 41 6.26 0.74 -14.60
N ARG A 42 7.40 0.08 -14.80
CA ARG A 42 7.84 -0.42 -16.11
C ARG A 42 7.83 -1.94 -16.08
N ALA A 43 7.11 -2.55 -17.01
CA ALA A 43 7.11 -4.00 -17.17
C ALA A 43 8.51 -4.51 -17.55
N LEU A 44 8.98 -5.53 -16.83
CA LEU A 44 10.10 -6.35 -17.28
C LEU A 44 9.56 -7.62 -17.95
N GLU A 45 8.52 -8.22 -17.36
CA GLU A 45 7.73 -9.33 -17.90
C GLU A 45 6.25 -9.14 -17.53
N GLY A 46 5.33 -9.63 -18.36
CA GLY A 46 3.89 -9.53 -18.14
C GLY A 46 3.29 -8.12 -18.32
N GLU A 47 2.06 -7.94 -17.84
CA GLU A 47 1.30 -6.69 -17.95
C GLU A 47 0.94 -6.14 -16.55
N PRO A 48 1.70 -5.17 -16.03
CA PRO A 48 1.40 -4.54 -14.75
C PRO A 48 0.39 -3.38 -14.91
N TYR A 49 -0.27 -3.00 -13.82
CA TYR A 49 -0.86 -1.67 -13.72
C TYR A 49 0.22 -0.58 -13.77
N SER A 50 -0.18 0.63 -14.14
CA SER A 50 0.70 1.76 -14.46
C SER A 50 1.45 2.36 -13.26
N ASN A 51 0.92 2.27 -12.04
CA ASN A 51 1.50 2.90 -10.85
C ASN A 51 1.59 1.95 -9.66
N MET A 52 2.65 2.08 -8.87
CA MET A 52 2.83 1.31 -7.65
C MET A 52 3.27 2.19 -6.48
N VAL A 53 2.67 1.95 -5.33
CA VAL A 53 3.02 2.58 -4.05
C VAL A 53 3.16 1.50 -3.00
N ILE A 54 4.25 1.54 -2.22
CA ILE A 54 4.52 0.58 -1.15
C ILE A 54 4.70 1.33 0.16
N TYR A 55 3.93 0.93 1.17
CA TYR A 55 4.07 1.38 2.54
C TYR A 55 4.72 0.29 3.37
N GLN A 56 5.85 0.60 4.01
CA GLN A 56 6.53 -0.27 4.95
C GLN A 56 6.14 0.11 6.38
N PHE A 57 5.84 -0.89 7.20
CA PHE A 57 5.58 -0.74 8.63
C PHE A 57 6.54 -1.61 9.44
N ASN A 58 6.88 -1.17 10.64
CA ASN A 58 7.78 -1.89 11.55
C ASN A 58 7.22 -3.24 12.04
N SER A 59 5.89 -3.43 11.97
CA SER A 59 5.23 -4.69 12.28
C SER A 59 4.05 -4.98 11.35
N MET A 60 3.70 -6.26 11.23
CA MET A 60 2.48 -6.69 10.52
C MET A 60 1.20 -6.14 11.17
N ASP A 61 1.16 -6.08 12.50
CA ASP A 61 0.01 -5.55 13.23
C ASP A 61 -0.18 -4.04 12.98
N ALA A 62 0.91 -3.28 12.88
CA ALA A 62 0.83 -1.85 12.55
C ALA A 62 0.26 -1.63 11.14
N ALA A 63 0.70 -2.43 10.15
CA ALA A 63 0.15 -2.40 8.80
C ALA A 63 -1.35 -2.75 8.79
N ARG A 64 -1.76 -3.81 9.50
CA ARG A 64 -3.17 -4.20 9.60
C ARG A 64 -4.01 -3.11 10.26
N ALA A 65 -3.55 -2.57 11.40
CA ALA A 65 -4.23 -1.50 12.12
C ALA A 65 -4.36 -0.22 11.27
N PHE A 66 -3.36 0.10 10.46
CA PHE A 66 -3.44 1.17 9.47
C PHE A 66 -4.58 0.91 8.47
N TYR A 67 -4.58 -0.27 7.83
CA TYR A 67 -5.55 -0.58 6.77
C TYR A 67 -7.00 -0.64 7.29
N GLU A 68 -7.19 -1.15 8.51
CA GLU A 68 -8.50 -1.27 9.15
C GLU A 68 -9.01 0.06 9.74
N SER A 69 -8.17 1.10 9.81
CA SER A 69 -8.54 2.41 10.38
C SER A 69 -9.69 3.08 9.63
N LYS A 70 -10.49 3.87 10.35
CA LYS A 70 -11.62 4.60 9.75
C LYS A 70 -11.12 5.61 8.72
N GLU A 71 -9.98 6.23 8.98
CA GLU A 71 -9.33 7.20 8.12
C GLU A 71 -8.92 6.56 6.77
N VAL A 72 -8.29 5.38 6.80
CA VAL A 72 -7.94 4.65 5.57
C VAL A 72 -9.18 4.14 4.84
N GLN A 73 -10.21 3.69 5.55
CA GLN A 73 -11.47 3.29 4.92
C GLN A 73 -12.15 4.46 4.20
N GLN A 74 -12.13 5.66 4.80
CA GLN A 74 -12.64 6.88 4.16
C GLN A 74 -11.80 7.26 2.94
N LEU A 75 -10.47 7.25 3.06
CA LEU A 75 -9.56 7.52 1.95
C LEU A 75 -9.73 6.49 0.81
N SER A 76 -10.02 5.23 1.15
CA SER A 76 -10.25 4.17 0.16
C SER A 76 -11.49 4.43 -0.70
N LYS A 77 -12.53 5.07 -0.16
CA LYS A 77 -13.70 5.47 -0.96
C LYS A 77 -13.33 6.47 -2.04
N LEU A 78 -12.52 7.49 -1.69
CA LEU A 78 -11.98 8.44 -2.65
C LEU A 78 -11.11 7.69 -3.68
N ARG A 79 -10.13 6.91 -3.21
CA ARG A 79 -9.21 6.13 -4.05
C ARG A 79 -9.94 5.26 -5.08
N HIS A 80 -10.98 4.52 -4.69
CA HIS A 80 -11.76 3.67 -5.60
C HIS A 80 -12.48 4.46 -6.71
N SER A 81 -12.75 5.75 -6.50
CA SER A 81 -13.37 6.60 -7.54
C SER A 81 -12.38 7.16 -8.56
N ILE A 82 -11.07 7.14 -8.24
CA ILE A 82 -10.02 7.79 -9.06
C ILE A 82 -8.93 6.81 -9.53
N THR A 83 -8.94 5.57 -9.03
CA THR A 83 -7.99 4.52 -9.41
C THR A 83 -8.69 3.17 -9.48
N GLU A 84 -8.17 2.29 -10.33
CA GLU A 84 -8.52 0.88 -10.37
C GLU A 84 -7.28 0.02 -10.11
N GLY A 85 -7.44 -1.12 -9.46
CA GLY A 85 -6.32 -2.04 -9.25
C GLY A 85 -6.43 -2.81 -7.94
N VAL A 86 -5.29 -3.26 -7.45
CA VAL A 86 -5.20 -4.15 -6.29
C VAL A 86 -4.46 -3.50 -5.12
N VAL A 87 -4.84 -3.92 -3.93
CA VAL A 87 -4.12 -3.63 -2.69
C VAL A 87 -3.82 -4.94 -2.01
N VAL A 88 -2.57 -5.18 -1.69
CA VAL A 88 -2.14 -6.43 -1.05
C VAL A 88 -1.33 -6.15 0.20
N PHE A 89 -1.54 -6.99 1.21
CA PHE A 89 -0.71 -7.04 2.39
C PHE A 89 0.36 -8.13 2.20
N VAL A 90 1.63 -7.78 2.42
CA VAL A 90 2.77 -8.68 2.24
C VAL A 90 3.63 -8.67 3.50
N PRO A 91 3.82 -9.81 4.18
CA PRO A 91 4.80 -9.93 5.25
C PRO A 91 6.22 -9.67 4.74
N GLY A 92 7.02 -8.97 5.52
CA GLY A 92 8.44 -8.81 5.23
C GLY A 92 9.18 -10.12 5.31
N PHE A 93 10.21 -10.28 4.48
CA PHE A 93 11.04 -11.47 4.50
C PHE A 93 11.72 -11.70 5.86
N SER A 94 11.74 -12.95 6.31
CA SER A 94 12.53 -13.41 7.47
C SER A 94 13.20 -14.73 7.12
N LEU A 95 14.50 -14.85 7.40
CA LEU A 95 15.30 -16.06 7.13
C LEU A 95 14.94 -17.24 8.03
N THR A 96 14.20 -17.02 9.12
CA THR A 96 13.74 -18.07 10.04
C THR A 96 12.35 -18.56 9.65
N GLN A 97 12.29 -19.48 8.68
CA GLN A 97 11.22 -20.47 8.60
C GLN A 97 11.77 -21.81 9.07
N SER A 98 11.84 -22.01 10.39
CA SER A 98 11.80 -23.36 10.93
C SER A 98 10.38 -23.88 10.70
N GLN A 99 10.28 -24.81 9.75
CA GLN A 99 9.10 -25.64 9.49
C GLN A 99 8.48 -26.11 10.81
N SER A 100 7.21 -25.77 11.03
CA SER A 100 6.30 -26.47 11.95
C SER A 100 4.92 -25.85 11.82
N ASP A 101 4.25 -26.14 10.70
CA ASP A 101 2.81 -26.28 10.72
C ASP A 101 2.55 -27.76 10.40
N GLU A 102 2.19 -28.49 11.46
CA GLU A 102 1.67 -29.87 11.48
C GLU A 102 0.25 -29.93 10.90
#